data_AF-A0A329ZK12-F1
#
_entry.id   AF-A0A329ZK12-F1
#
_cell.length_a   1.000
_cell.length_b   1.000
_cell.length_c   1.000
_cell.angle_alpha   90.00
_cell.angle_beta   90.00
_cell.angle_gamma   90.00
#
_symmetry.space_group_name_H-M   'P 1'
#
loop_
_entity.id
_entity.type
_entity.pdbx_description
1 polymer ?
#
loop_
_entity_poly.entity_id
_entity_poly.type
_entity_poly.pdbx_seq_one_letter_code
_entity_poly.pdbx_strand_id
1 'polypeptide(L)'
;MSDTFHSQISDNHLKMLFNLMGARNDVTFQVLTKRHMRMYSFLIEFKELITPNIWLGVTAENQAMVDERVDWLVYLKQEIKGFADKDIKIFVSCEPLLENLNLSKYIDKLDWVIVGGEKAHKKGRTMQYEWVKDIYSQCQKTQTPFFFKQWGDCEKKIKLSMQGIDNNLLHKIENTKEFPKD
;
A
#
# COMPACT_ATOMS: atom_id res chain seq x y z
N MET A 1 -1.73 0.96 13.53
CA MET A 1 -0.51 1.52 12.90
C MET A 1 -0.38 2.95 13.36
N SER A 2 0.76 3.32 13.91
CA SER A 2 1.10 4.72 14.16
C SER A 2 1.36 5.41 12.81
N ASP A 3 0.96 6.68 12.70
CA ASP A 3 1.20 7.43 11.48
C ASP A 3 2.58 8.09 11.55
N THR A 4 3.58 7.45 10.94
CA THR A 4 5.00 7.83 10.99
C THR A 4 5.22 9.32 10.68
N PHE A 5 4.47 9.87 9.73
CA PHE A 5 4.65 11.23 9.22
C PHE A 5 3.66 12.24 9.83
N HIS A 6 3.09 11.97 11.01
CA HIS A 6 2.22 12.92 11.70
C HIS A 6 2.91 14.28 11.92
N SER A 7 2.16 15.38 11.82
CA SER A 7 2.71 16.76 11.89
C SER A 7 3.40 17.10 13.22
N GLN A 8 3.09 16.36 14.27
CA GLN A 8 3.73 16.49 15.59
C GLN A 8 5.07 15.75 15.70
N ILE A 9 5.42 14.92 14.72
CA ILE A 9 6.71 14.23 14.67
C ILE A 9 7.70 15.15 13.94
N SER A 10 8.73 15.59 14.67
CA SER A 10 9.79 16.44 14.12
C SER A 10 10.72 15.65 13.19
N ASP A 11 11.43 16.36 12.32
CA ASP A 11 12.41 15.75 11.42
C ASP A 11 13.51 15.00 12.17
N ASN A 12 13.93 15.49 13.35
CA ASN A 12 14.93 14.79 14.16
C ASN A 12 14.44 13.40 14.62
N HIS A 13 13.16 13.27 14.99
CA HIS A 13 12.59 11.97 15.33
C HIS A 13 12.48 11.06 14.11
N LEU A 14 12.08 11.60 12.95
CA LEU A 14 12.05 10.83 11.70
C LEU A 14 13.46 10.35 11.29
N LYS A 15 14.47 11.21 11.39
CA LYS A 15 15.87 10.85 11.12
C LYS A 15 16.35 9.72 12.01
N MET A 16 16.07 9.82 13.32
CA MET A 16 16.42 8.77 14.27
C MET A 16 15.73 7.45 13.91
N LEU A 17 14.44 7.49 13.59
CA LEU A 17 13.67 6.30 13.20
C LEU A 17 14.23 5.66 11.92
N PHE A 18 14.50 6.44 10.87
CA PHE A 18 15.04 5.92 9.61
C PHE A 18 16.46 5.35 9.77
N ASN A 19 17.32 5.98 10.58
CA ASN A 19 18.62 5.42 10.92
C ASN A 19 18.50 4.06 11.64
N LEU A 20 17.56 3.94 12.59
CA LEU A 20 17.32 2.67 13.28
C LEU A 20 16.79 1.58 12.34
N MET A 21 15.89 1.94 11.42
CA MET A 21 15.37 1.00 10.42
C MET A 21 16.48 0.56 9.45
N GLY A 22 17.27 1.49 8.92
CA GLY A 22 18.35 1.21 7.98
C GLY A 22 19.52 0.42 8.59
N ALA A 23 19.71 0.48 9.90
CA ALA A 23 20.72 -0.33 10.59
C ALA A 23 20.33 -1.82 10.75
N ARG A 24 19.08 -2.19 10.46
CA ARG A 24 18.53 -3.54 10.69
C ARG A 24 18.27 -4.27 9.37
N ASN A 25 19.35 -4.75 8.75
CA ASN A 25 19.30 -5.52 7.50
C ASN A 25 18.61 -6.89 7.63
N ASP A 26 18.33 -7.33 8.85
CA ASP A 26 17.57 -8.54 9.17
C ASP A 26 16.05 -8.31 9.24
N VAL A 27 15.59 -7.06 9.07
CA VAL A 27 14.18 -6.68 9.16
C VAL A 27 13.79 -5.80 7.99
N THR A 28 12.69 -6.18 7.33
CA THR A 28 11.99 -5.30 6.39
C THR A 28 10.95 -4.47 7.13
N PHE A 29 11.01 -3.15 6.95
CA PHE A 29 10.07 -2.20 7.54
C PHE A 29 9.08 -1.71 6.49
N GLN A 30 7.78 -1.87 6.75
CA GLN A 30 6.72 -1.30 5.92
C GLN A 30 6.26 0.03 6.51
N VAL A 31 6.65 1.14 5.88
CA VAL A 31 6.26 2.49 6.28
C VAL A 31 5.06 2.92 5.45
N LEU A 32 3.88 2.95 6.07
CA LEU A 32 2.62 3.32 5.43
C LEU A 32 2.09 4.65 5.99
N THR A 33 1.70 5.59 5.13
CA THR A 33 1.08 6.85 5.57
C THR A 33 0.01 7.38 4.62
N LYS A 34 -0.86 8.26 5.12
CA LYS A 34 -1.74 9.11 4.31
C LYS A 34 -1.11 10.48 4.01
N ARG A 35 -0.05 10.84 4.73
CA ARG A 35 0.66 12.13 4.63
C ARG A 35 1.79 12.07 3.60
N HIS A 36 1.43 11.66 2.39
CA HIS A 36 2.34 11.47 1.26
C HIS A 36 3.22 12.69 0.98
N MET A 37 2.70 13.92 1.05
CA MET A 37 3.51 15.14 0.88
C MET A 37 4.56 15.32 1.98
N ARG A 38 4.23 14.99 3.24
CA ARG A 38 5.20 15.08 4.34
C ARG A 38 6.31 14.05 4.20
N MET A 39 5.95 12.83 3.79
CA MET A 39 6.93 11.79 3.43
C MET A 39 7.82 12.25 2.27
N TYR A 40 7.22 12.77 1.20
CA TYR A 40 7.95 13.28 0.03
C TYR A 40 8.96 14.36 0.43
N SER A 41 8.53 15.45 1.09
CA SER A 41 9.43 16.54 1.48
C SER A 41 10.59 16.05 2.35
N PHE A 42 10.31 15.20 3.34
CA PHE A 42 11.33 14.66 4.23
C PHE A 42 12.34 13.77 3.48
N LEU A 43 11.86 12.86 2.63
CA LEU A 43 12.72 11.90 1.94
C LEU A 43 13.50 12.51 0.78
N ILE A 44 13.02 13.60 0.18
CA ILE A 44 13.80 14.36 -0.80
C ILE A 44 14.91 15.17 -0.13
N GLU A 45 14.67 15.69 1.08
CA GLU A 45 15.69 16.41 1.84
C GLU A 45 16.77 15.48 2.41
N PHE A 46 16.38 14.27 2.85
CA PHE A 46 17.25 13.31 3.52
C PHE A 46 17.31 11.96 2.78
N LYS A 47 17.58 12.00 1.47
CA LYS A 47 17.58 10.82 0.57
C LYS A 47 18.55 9.72 1.04
N GLU A 48 19.64 10.09 1.72
CA GLU A 48 20.66 9.20 2.25
C GLU A 48 20.14 8.21 3.28
N LEU A 49 19.03 8.53 3.96
CA LEU A 49 18.42 7.70 4.99
C LEU A 49 17.60 6.53 4.42
N ILE A 50 17.32 6.54 3.12
CA ILE A 50 16.52 5.51 2.47
C ILE A 50 17.42 4.29 2.22
N THR A 51 16.95 3.11 2.64
CA THR A 51 17.65 1.83 2.50
C THR A 51 16.71 0.78 1.93
N PRO A 52 17.21 -0.25 1.21
CA PRO A 52 16.34 -1.24 0.54
C PRO A 52 15.36 -1.99 1.46
N ASN A 53 15.71 -2.15 2.74
CA ASN A 53 14.86 -2.81 3.72
C ASN A 53 13.72 -1.91 4.25
N ILE A 54 13.63 -0.65 3.82
CA ILE A 54 12.53 0.27 4.14
C ILE A 54 11.60 0.37 2.94
N TRP A 55 10.45 -0.29 3.01
CA TRP A 55 9.42 -0.24 1.98
C TRP A 55 8.49 0.94 2.25
N LEU A 56 8.26 1.76 1.22
CA LEU A 56 7.52 3.01 1.34
C LEU A 56 6.12 2.85 0.73
N GLY A 57 5.08 3.19 1.49
CA GLY A 57 3.73 3.03 1.00
C GLY A 57 2.80 4.17 1.34
N VAL A 58 1.79 4.32 0.48
CA VAL A 58 0.66 5.22 0.72
C VAL A 58 -0.63 4.44 0.82
N THR A 59 -1.54 4.93 1.67
CA THR A 59 -2.91 4.45 1.69
C THR A 59 -3.71 5.13 0.59
N ALA A 60 -4.52 4.37 -0.17
CA ALA A 60 -5.44 4.90 -1.17
C ALA A 60 -6.84 4.27 -1.00
N GLU A 61 -7.72 4.96 -0.31
CA GLU A 61 -9.06 4.45 0.01
C GLU A 61 -10.06 4.56 -1.16
N ASN A 62 -9.80 5.49 -2.09
CA ASN A 62 -10.64 5.84 -3.23
C ASN A 62 -9.77 6.37 -4.39
N GLN A 63 -10.36 6.55 -5.58
CA GLN A 63 -9.68 6.96 -6.80
C GLN A 63 -9.05 8.35 -6.66
N ALA A 64 -9.71 9.28 -5.97
CA ALA A 64 -9.12 10.59 -5.71
C ALA A 64 -7.79 10.47 -4.95
N MET A 65 -7.70 9.55 -3.98
CA MET A 65 -6.46 9.30 -3.25
C MET A 65 -5.44 8.49 -4.06
N VAL A 66 -5.88 7.66 -5.02
CA VAL A 66 -4.97 7.06 -6.01
C VAL A 66 -4.32 8.16 -6.85
N ASP A 67 -5.15 9.05 -7.42
CA ASP A 67 -4.71 10.10 -8.33
C ASP A 67 -3.79 11.12 -7.64
N GLU A 68 -4.06 11.43 -6.37
CA GLU A 68 -3.23 12.34 -5.58
C GLU A 68 -1.97 11.63 -5.05
N ARG A 69 -2.13 10.54 -4.29
CA ARG A 69 -1.04 10.03 -3.44
C ARG A 69 -0.10 9.08 -4.16
N VAL A 70 -0.62 8.25 -5.07
CA VAL A 70 0.18 7.26 -5.78
C VAL A 70 1.08 7.94 -6.81
N ASP A 71 0.61 9.03 -7.43
CA ASP A 71 1.40 9.86 -8.35
C ASP A 71 2.67 10.39 -7.65
N TRP A 72 2.52 10.97 -6.46
CA TRP A 72 3.65 11.43 -5.64
C TRP A 72 4.57 10.32 -5.16
N LEU A 73 4.03 9.14 -4.82
CA LEU A 73 4.85 7.98 -4.43
C LEU A 73 5.73 7.48 -5.59
N VAL A 74 5.15 7.39 -6.79
CA VAL A 74 5.87 7.01 -8.01
C VAL A 74 6.91 8.07 -8.37
N TYR A 75 6.55 9.35 -8.26
CA TYR A 75 7.47 10.46 -8.49
C TYR A 75 8.64 10.44 -7.48
N LEU A 76 8.37 10.19 -6.21
CA LEU A 76 9.41 10.00 -5.19
C LEU A 76 10.40 8.89 -5.58
N LYS A 77 9.90 7.72 -6.00
CA LYS A 77 10.76 6.60 -6.42
C LYS A 77 11.67 6.99 -7.59
N GLN A 78 11.16 7.77 -8.53
CA GLN A 78 11.96 8.29 -9.66
C GLN A 78 13.06 9.25 -9.18
N GLU A 79 12.72 10.19 -8.30
CA GLU A 79 13.64 11.21 -7.76
C GLU A 79 14.78 10.64 -6.89
N ILE A 80 14.59 9.44 -6.32
CA ILE A 80 15.61 8.78 -5.49
C ILE A 80 16.42 7.72 -6.24
N LYS A 81 15.93 7.22 -7.39
CA LYS A 81 16.58 6.19 -8.21
C LYS A 81 18.00 6.57 -8.68
N GLY A 82 18.34 7.86 -8.71
CA GLY A 82 19.67 8.35 -9.06
C GLY A 82 20.62 8.60 -7.88
N PHE A 83 20.13 8.56 -6.63
CA PHE A 83 20.94 8.89 -5.45
C PHE A 83 21.69 7.67 -4.90
N ALA A 84 21.17 6.47 -5.13
CA ALA A 84 21.84 5.22 -4.87
C ALA A 84 21.13 4.16 -5.73
N ASP A 85 21.88 3.26 -6.37
CA ASP A 85 21.36 2.06 -7.06
C ASP A 85 20.71 1.08 -6.06
N LYS A 86 19.79 1.58 -5.23
CA LYS A 86 19.05 0.85 -4.21
C LYS A 86 17.73 0.43 -4.83
N ASP A 87 17.43 -0.85 -4.71
CA ASP A 87 16.13 -1.39 -5.06
C ASP A 87 15.11 -1.02 -3.98
N ILE A 88 14.59 0.22 -4.06
CA ILE A 88 13.60 0.73 -3.12
C ILE A 88 12.20 0.28 -3.54
N LYS A 89 11.56 -0.51 -2.68
CA LYS A 89 10.19 -0.97 -2.89
C LYS A 89 9.18 0.09 -2.47
N ILE A 90 8.20 0.32 -3.34
CA ILE A 90 7.02 1.14 -3.07
C ILE A 90 5.73 0.32 -3.18
N PHE A 91 4.75 0.64 -2.35
CA PHE A 91 3.48 -0.07 -2.34
C PHE A 91 2.27 0.84 -2.14
N VAL A 92 1.11 0.37 -2.60
CA VAL A 92 -0.17 1.00 -2.28
C VAL A 92 -0.98 0.07 -1.39
N SER A 93 -1.51 0.62 -0.30
CA SER A 93 -2.49 -0.06 0.53
C SER A 93 -3.87 0.52 0.25
N CYS A 94 -4.66 -0.23 -0.51
CA CYS A 94 -6.05 0.09 -0.82
C CYS A 94 -6.95 -0.26 0.38
N GLU A 95 -6.76 0.46 1.49
CA GLU A 95 -7.36 0.15 2.79
C GLU A 95 -7.76 1.38 3.64
N PRO A 96 -9.00 1.43 4.15
CA PRO A 96 -10.12 0.62 3.71
C PRO A 96 -10.43 0.88 2.24
N LEU A 97 -10.75 -0.16 1.46
CA LEU A 97 -11.22 0.01 0.09
C LEU A 97 -12.67 0.51 0.11
N LEU A 98 -12.89 1.74 -0.35
CA LEU A 98 -14.20 2.43 -0.27
C LEU A 98 -14.93 2.53 -1.61
N GLU A 99 -14.22 2.31 -2.72
CA GLU A 99 -14.77 2.27 -4.08
C GLU A 99 -13.87 1.42 -4.99
N ASN A 100 -14.29 1.24 -6.25
CA ASN A 100 -13.41 0.60 -7.23
C ASN A 100 -12.23 1.52 -7.59
N LEU A 101 -11.04 0.95 -7.76
CA LEU A 101 -9.83 1.70 -8.07
C LEU A 101 -9.27 1.28 -9.42
N ASN A 102 -9.05 2.26 -10.30
CA ASN A 102 -8.26 2.10 -11.50
C ASN A 102 -6.80 2.47 -11.19
N LEU A 103 -5.95 1.45 -11.09
CA LEU A 103 -4.51 1.59 -10.86
C LEU A 103 -3.69 1.54 -12.15
N SER A 104 -4.32 1.39 -13.31
CA SER A 104 -3.62 1.14 -14.59
C SER A 104 -2.53 2.16 -14.96
N LYS A 105 -2.65 3.42 -14.51
CA LYS A 105 -1.63 4.46 -14.70
C LYS A 105 -0.32 4.18 -13.94
N TYR A 106 -0.39 3.44 -12.83
CA TYR A 106 0.67 3.31 -11.84
C TYR A 106 1.12 1.88 -11.58
N ILE A 107 0.27 0.89 -11.84
CA ILE A 107 0.42 -0.47 -11.30
C ILE A 107 1.71 -1.17 -11.76
N ASP A 108 2.21 -0.83 -12.94
CA ASP A 108 3.47 -1.29 -13.52
C ASP A 108 4.72 -0.69 -12.85
N LYS A 109 4.54 0.38 -12.06
CA LYS A 109 5.61 1.08 -11.32
C LYS A 109 5.60 0.74 -9.82
N LEU A 110 4.56 0.08 -9.35
CA LEU A 110 4.40 -0.37 -7.97
C LEU A 110 5.04 -1.74 -7.77
N ASP A 111 5.63 -1.97 -6.61
CA ASP A 111 6.19 -3.28 -6.26
C ASP A 111 5.19 -4.15 -5.51
N TRP A 112 4.08 -3.57 -5.01
CA TRP A 112 3.08 -4.28 -4.24
C TRP A 112 1.74 -3.54 -4.14
N VAL A 113 0.65 -4.29 -4.20
CA VAL A 113 -0.72 -3.79 -3.96
C VAL A 113 -1.36 -4.61 -2.83
N ILE A 114 -1.81 -3.93 -1.79
CA ILE A 114 -2.52 -4.54 -0.65
C ILE A 114 -3.99 -4.12 -0.71
N VAL A 115 -4.92 -5.06 -0.54
CA VAL A 115 -6.36 -4.77 -0.51
C VAL A 115 -6.97 -5.24 0.81
N GLY A 116 -7.81 -4.41 1.42
CA GLY A 116 -8.48 -4.75 2.66
C GLY A 116 -9.66 -3.86 3.01
N GLY A 117 -10.64 -4.47 3.68
CA GLY A 117 -11.84 -3.79 4.18
C GLY A 117 -11.63 -3.14 5.55
N GLU A 118 -12.55 -2.24 5.89
CA GLU A 118 -12.52 -1.47 7.13
C GLU A 118 -12.76 -2.35 8.36
N LYS A 119 -11.90 -2.20 9.37
CA LYS A 119 -12.17 -2.60 10.76
C LYS A 119 -12.38 -1.37 11.60
N ALA A 120 -13.59 -1.19 12.13
CA ALA A 120 -13.99 -0.05 12.93
C ALA A 120 -14.60 -0.52 14.26
N HIS A 121 -14.59 0.37 15.25
CA HIS A 121 -15.10 0.03 16.59
C HIS A 121 -16.63 -0.17 16.64
N LYS A 122 -17.38 0.39 15.68
CA LYS A 122 -18.85 0.27 15.59
C LYS A 122 -19.28 -0.59 14.41
N LYS A 123 -19.07 -0.07 13.19
CA LYS A 123 -19.46 -0.73 11.95
C LYS A 123 -18.60 -0.18 10.81
N GLY A 124 -17.71 -1.02 10.27
CA GLY A 124 -16.97 -0.69 9.06
C GLY A 124 -17.86 -0.61 7.82
N ARG A 125 -17.43 0.20 6.85
CA ARG A 125 -18.02 0.28 5.52
C ARG A 125 -17.82 -1.03 4.77
N THR A 126 -18.79 -1.38 3.93
CA THR A 126 -18.78 -2.63 3.17
C THR A 126 -17.93 -2.47 1.90
N MET A 127 -16.86 -3.25 1.80
CA MET A 127 -16.10 -3.43 0.56
C MET A 127 -16.85 -4.38 -0.38
N GLN A 128 -16.89 -4.09 -1.69
CA GLN A 128 -17.54 -4.95 -2.67
C GLN A 128 -16.56 -5.94 -3.31
N TYR A 129 -17.02 -7.16 -3.58
CA TYR A 129 -16.21 -8.20 -4.24
C TYR A 129 -15.69 -7.78 -5.60
N GLU A 130 -16.52 -7.14 -6.43
CA GLU A 130 -16.13 -6.72 -7.77
C GLU A 130 -14.95 -5.73 -7.76
N TRP A 131 -14.84 -4.88 -6.73
CA TRP A 131 -13.70 -3.97 -6.58
C TRP A 131 -12.40 -4.74 -6.30
N VAL A 132 -12.46 -5.75 -5.42
CA VAL A 132 -11.30 -6.60 -5.11
C VAL A 132 -10.89 -7.41 -6.33
N LYS A 133 -11.86 -8.00 -7.04
CA LYS A 133 -11.63 -8.79 -8.26
C LYS A 133 -11.03 -7.94 -9.38
N ASP A 134 -11.48 -6.71 -9.54
CA ASP A 134 -10.93 -5.79 -10.54
C ASP A 134 -9.47 -5.46 -10.22
N ILE A 135 -9.15 -5.04 -8.99
CA ILE A 135 -7.77 -4.77 -8.56
C ILE A 135 -6.89 -6.01 -8.69
N TYR A 136 -7.38 -7.19 -8.29
CA TYR A 136 -6.68 -8.47 -8.48
C TYR A 136 -6.36 -8.71 -9.96
N SER A 137 -7.33 -8.50 -10.85
CA SER A 137 -7.15 -8.67 -12.29
C SER A 137 -6.13 -7.68 -12.87
N GLN A 138 -6.13 -6.43 -12.40
CA GLN A 138 -5.11 -5.44 -12.77
C GLN A 138 -3.70 -5.89 -12.35
N CYS A 139 -3.55 -6.42 -11.14
CA CYS A 139 -2.28 -6.95 -10.62
C CYS A 139 -1.80 -8.16 -11.43
N GLN A 140 -2.68 -9.12 -11.72
CA GLN A 140 -2.33 -10.31 -12.50
C GLN A 140 -1.88 -9.96 -13.93
N LYS A 141 -2.49 -8.95 -14.57
CA LYS A 141 -2.11 -8.49 -15.92
C LYS A 141 -0.69 -7.92 -15.98
N THR A 142 -0.23 -7.30 -14.90
CA THR A 142 1.08 -6.63 -14.82
C THR A 142 2.10 -7.41 -13.99
N GLN A 143 1.69 -8.56 -13.44
CA GLN A 143 2.48 -9.38 -12.53
C GLN A 143 2.94 -8.63 -11.27
N THR A 144 2.24 -7.56 -10.91
CA THR A 144 2.48 -6.83 -9.66
C THR A 144 1.97 -7.68 -8.49
N PRO A 145 2.80 -7.93 -7.46
CA PRO A 145 2.40 -8.69 -6.28
C PRO A 145 1.10 -8.16 -5.65
N PHE A 146 0.15 -9.06 -5.41
CA PHE A 146 -1.13 -8.76 -4.77
C PHE A 146 -1.22 -9.41 -3.39
N PHE A 147 -1.68 -8.65 -2.41
CA PHE A 147 -1.95 -9.16 -1.07
C PHE A 147 -3.38 -8.83 -0.66
N PHE A 148 -4.24 -9.85 -0.61
CA PHE A 148 -5.53 -9.69 0.04
C PHE A 148 -5.35 -9.78 1.54
N LYS A 149 -5.75 -8.77 2.30
CA LYS A 149 -5.61 -8.79 3.76
C LYS A 149 -6.83 -9.35 4.44
N GLN A 150 -8.00 -8.75 4.22
CA GLN A 150 -9.26 -9.11 4.89
C GLN A 150 -10.47 -8.38 4.28
N TRP A 151 -11.68 -8.87 4.55
CA TRP A 151 -12.94 -8.20 4.19
C TRP A 151 -13.38 -7.09 5.16
N GLY A 152 -12.77 -7.00 6.35
CA GLY A 152 -13.18 -6.07 7.40
C GLY A 152 -14.41 -6.55 8.18
N ASP A 153 -15.09 -5.64 8.91
CA ASP A 153 -16.19 -5.99 9.82
C ASP A 153 -17.43 -6.55 9.10
N CYS A 154 -17.61 -6.19 7.83
CA CYS A 154 -18.78 -6.57 7.04
C CYS A 154 -18.66 -7.96 6.37
N GLU A 155 -17.65 -8.77 6.69
CA GLU A 155 -17.34 -10.03 6.00
C GLU A 155 -18.56 -10.96 5.83
N LYS A 156 -19.31 -11.21 6.92
CA LYS A 156 -20.51 -12.08 6.85
C LYS A 156 -21.53 -11.58 5.83
N LYS A 157 -21.79 -10.27 5.83
CA LYS A 157 -22.73 -9.64 4.90
C LYS A 157 -22.22 -9.75 3.46
N ILE A 158 -20.92 -9.53 3.25
CA ILE A 158 -20.29 -9.64 1.94
C ILE A 158 -20.39 -11.07 1.43
N LYS A 159 -20.02 -12.08 2.23
CA LYS A 159 -20.14 -13.51 1.88
C LYS A 159 -21.55 -13.93 1.54
N LEU A 160 -22.58 -13.41 2.22
CA LEU A 160 -23.97 -13.66 1.86
C LEU A 160 -24.35 -13.05 0.50
N SER A 161 -23.85 -11.86 0.16
CA SER A 161 -24.08 -11.24 -1.15
C SER A 161 -23.35 -11.91 -2.32
N MET A 162 -22.39 -12.80 -2.04
CA MET A 162 -21.60 -13.54 -3.05
C MET A 162 -22.15 -14.94 -3.37
N GLN A 163 -23.36 -15.27 -2.91
CA GLN A 163 -24.00 -16.55 -3.24
C GLN A 163 -24.24 -16.65 -4.75
N GLY A 164 -23.50 -17.53 -5.43
CA GLY A 164 -23.55 -17.72 -6.89
C GLY A 164 -22.34 -17.19 -7.66
N ILE A 165 -21.35 -16.59 -6.97
CA ILE A 165 -20.06 -16.20 -7.58
C ILE A 165 -19.17 -17.43 -7.75
N ASP A 166 -18.21 -17.36 -8.69
CA ASP A 166 -17.14 -18.36 -8.83
C ASP A 166 -16.35 -18.49 -7.51
N ASN A 167 -16.69 -19.54 -6.76
CA ASN A 167 -16.07 -19.86 -5.48
C ASN A 167 -14.56 -20.15 -5.62
N ASN A 168 -14.10 -20.63 -6.78
CA ASN A 168 -12.69 -20.93 -6.98
C ASN A 168 -11.88 -19.64 -7.07
N LEU A 169 -12.35 -18.65 -7.85
CA LEU A 169 -11.68 -17.36 -7.95
C LEU A 169 -11.74 -16.59 -6.63
N LEU A 170 -12.88 -16.59 -5.94
CA LEU A 170 -13.00 -15.97 -4.61
C LEU A 170 -12.00 -16.58 -3.63
N HIS A 171 -11.96 -17.92 -3.53
CA HIS A 171 -11.02 -18.62 -2.67
C HIS A 171 -9.56 -18.31 -3.04
N LYS A 172 -9.24 -18.24 -4.34
CA LYS A 172 -7.90 -17.85 -4.80
C LYS A 172 -7.52 -16.45 -4.33
N ILE A 173 -8.40 -15.46 -4.53
CA ILE A 173 -8.16 -14.07 -4.12
C ILE A 173 -7.95 -13.99 -2.61
N GLU A 174 -8.83 -14.59 -1.80
CA GLU A 174 -8.76 -14.54 -0.34
C GLU A 174 -7.44 -15.12 0.21
N ASN A 175 -6.89 -16.12 -0.48
CA ASN A 175 -5.64 -16.79 -0.10
C ASN A 175 -4.39 -16.20 -0.77
N THR A 176 -4.51 -15.17 -1.63
CA THR A 176 -3.34 -14.57 -2.27
C THR A 176 -2.60 -13.66 -1.28
N LYS A 177 -1.36 -14.04 -0.95
CA LYS A 177 -0.45 -13.36 0.00
C LYS A 177 0.93 -13.14 -0.64
N GLU A 178 0.95 -12.53 -1.81
CA GLU A 178 2.20 -12.26 -2.52
C GLU A 178 2.93 -11.08 -1.86
N PHE A 179 4.26 -11.06 -1.98
CA PHE A 179 5.13 -10.00 -1.49
C PHE A 179 6.09 -9.59 -2.62
N PRO A 180 6.65 -8.35 -2.59
CA PRO A 180 7.80 -7.99 -3.40
C PRO A 180 8.89 -9.06 -3.32
N LYS A 181 9.49 -9.36 -4.47
CA LYS A 181 10.70 -10.19 -4.54
C LYS A 181 11.92 -9.31 -4.36
N ASP A 182 12.93 -9.85 -3.69
CA ASP A 182 14.29 -9.30 -3.67
C ASP A 182 14.99 -9.52 -5.03
#